data_AF-A0A1V5VBB6-F1
#
_entry.id   AF-A0A1V5VBB6-F1
#
_cell.length_a   1.000
_cell.length_b   1.000
_cell.length_c   1.000
_cell.angle_alpha   90.00
_cell.angle_beta   90.00
_cell.angle_gamma   90.00
#
_symmetry.space_group_name_H-M   'P 1'
#
loop_
_entity.id
_entity.type
_entity.pdbx_description
1 polymer ?
#
loop_
_entity_poly.entity_id
_entity_poly.type
_entity_poly.pdbx_seq_one_letter_code
_entity_poly.pdbx_strand_id
1 'polypeptide(L)'
;MKKDSFFRLIIMIVALGAASYLAVHLTPMQSEITAERKDLTKAPVAGLHKFLADVAWMRFVNYAGGLSTIDTTNVDKVSEMLRKIISYDPNFLESYQSGILSISNADPKLAVRILENACSNEYLKNNVQIPFYAGFILSRKIVDQNNPDKVLSEPDYAGATRFFRMAIQRSTNPEPYIISNYIRSKAKARGGDESHAILSVLYDEWKMTKGKKGEIAEMEFCQIPDIEARMIKATRDAKYPTDENGKLVAPSANALKLITAVQKEVFADNHLCPNCISQTHPGDKFCARCGGGVPVWGVCSCGAVLKDGATFCSGCGKKQ
;
A
#
# COMPACT_ATOMS: atom_id res chain seq x y z
N MET A 1 65.27 -18.55 16.34
CA MET A 1 64.74 -17.57 15.36
C MET A 1 65.83 -16.58 15.00
N LYS A 2 66.04 -16.26 13.72
CA LYS A 2 66.94 -15.16 13.33
C LYS A 2 66.41 -13.86 13.94
N LYS A 3 67.28 -12.97 14.45
CA LYS A 3 66.90 -11.67 15.05
C LYS A 3 65.87 -10.91 14.20
N ASP A 4 66.02 -10.97 12.89
CA ASP A 4 65.13 -10.34 11.91
C ASP A 4 63.70 -10.91 11.94
N SER A 5 63.54 -12.22 12.11
CA SER A 5 62.24 -12.88 12.26
C SER A 5 61.56 -12.52 13.59
N PHE A 6 62.34 -12.27 14.64
CA PHE A 6 61.84 -11.85 15.94
C PHE A 6 61.31 -10.41 15.90
N PHE A 7 62.04 -9.49 15.26
CA PHE A 7 61.57 -8.10 15.08
C PHE A 7 60.29 -8.03 14.23
N ARG A 8 60.19 -8.79 13.13
CA ARG A 8 58.96 -8.84 12.32
C ARG A 8 57.77 -9.39 13.11
N LEU A 9 57.98 -10.39 13.96
CA LEU A 9 56.94 -10.93 14.83
C LEU A 9 56.45 -9.87 15.83
N ILE A 10 57.37 -9.12 16.46
CA ILE A 10 57.01 -8.02 17.37
C ILE A 10 56.21 -6.94 16.64
N ILE A 11 56.66 -6.51 15.45
CA ILE A 11 55.94 -5.51 14.66
C ILE A 11 54.52 -5.99 14.31
N MET A 12 54.37 -7.27 13.94
CA MET A 12 53.05 -7.87 13.68
C MET A 12 52.15 -7.84 14.92
N ILE A 13 52.68 -8.19 16.10
CA ILE A 13 51.92 -8.19 17.35
C ILE A 13 51.52 -6.75 17.73
N VAL A 14 52.43 -5.78 17.59
CA VAL A 14 52.13 -4.37 17.85
C VAL A 14 51.09 -3.84 16.89
N ALA A 15 51.19 -4.16 15.59
CA ALA A 15 50.20 -3.76 14.59
C ALA A 15 48.82 -4.39 14.85
N LEU A 16 48.77 -5.67 15.23
CA LEU A 16 47.54 -6.35 15.62
C LEU A 16 46.91 -5.70 16.87
N GLY A 17 47.74 -5.37 17.86
CA GLY A 17 47.31 -4.68 19.09
C GLY A 17 46.76 -3.28 18.80
N ALA A 18 47.45 -2.49 17.97
CA ALA A 18 47.01 -1.17 17.55
C ALA A 18 45.70 -1.24 16.75
N ALA A 19 45.58 -2.17 15.80
CA ALA A 19 44.35 -2.37 15.02
C ALA A 19 43.17 -2.82 15.91
N SER A 20 43.42 -3.70 16.87
CA SER A 20 42.40 -4.16 17.83
C SER A 20 41.93 -3.02 18.74
N TYR A 21 42.86 -2.20 19.25
CA TYR A 21 42.53 -1.01 20.04
C TYR A 21 41.70 -0.01 19.23
N LEU A 22 42.12 0.29 17.99
CA LEU A 22 41.39 1.17 17.09
C LEU A 22 39.98 0.64 16.82
N ALA A 23 39.84 -0.66 16.58
CA ALA A 23 38.55 -1.30 16.34
C ALA A 23 37.63 -1.20 17.56
N VAL A 24 38.14 -1.42 18.78
CA VAL A 24 37.37 -1.29 20.02
C VAL A 24 36.91 0.15 20.26
N HIS A 25 37.72 1.15 19.88
CA HIS A 25 37.39 2.55 20.12
C HIS A 25 36.48 3.15 19.03
N LEU A 26 36.74 2.83 17.76
CA LEU A 26 35.93 3.32 16.64
C LEU A 26 34.57 2.61 16.54
N THR A 27 34.46 1.39 17.06
CA THR A 27 33.22 0.61 16.91
C THR A 27 32.01 1.25 17.61
N PRO A 28 32.12 1.66 18.88
CA PRO A 28 31.08 2.43 19.58
C PRO A 28 30.74 3.75 18.87
N MET A 29 31.76 4.54 18.50
CA MET A 29 31.55 5.84 17.84
C MET A 29 30.80 5.69 16.50
N GLN A 30 31.16 4.70 15.70
CA GLN A 30 30.46 4.40 14.45
C GLN A 30 29.04 3.88 14.68
N SER A 31 28.77 3.21 15.81
CA SER A 31 27.41 2.77 16.17
C SER A 31 26.51 3.93 16.63
N GLU A 32 27.08 4.97 17.23
CA GLU A 32 26.36 6.21 17.54
C GLU A 32 25.97 6.98 16.27
N ILE A 33 26.81 6.92 15.24
CA ILE A 33 26.56 7.59 13.95
C ILE A 33 25.65 6.75 13.04
N THR A 34 25.73 5.42 13.13
CA THR A 34 25.04 4.49 12.21
C THR A 34 24.21 3.48 12.99
N ALA A 35 22.95 3.82 13.26
CA ALA A 35 22.02 2.99 14.04
C ALA A 35 21.83 1.57 13.47
N GLU A 36 22.03 1.38 12.17
CA GLU A 36 21.88 0.12 11.45
C GLU A 36 23.07 -0.84 11.62
N ARG A 37 24.19 -0.39 12.20
CA ARG A 37 25.39 -1.22 12.30
C ARG A 37 25.13 -2.53 13.03
N LYS A 38 24.22 -2.52 14.01
CA LYS A 38 23.80 -3.71 14.75
C LYS A 38 23.14 -4.77 13.84
N ASP A 39 22.54 -4.34 12.73
CA ASP A 39 21.82 -5.16 11.77
C ASP A 39 22.71 -5.63 10.61
N LEU A 40 23.91 -5.04 10.48
CA LEU A 40 24.93 -5.46 9.53
C LEU A 40 25.61 -6.76 9.96
N THR A 41 26.12 -7.49 8.97
CA THR A 41 27.02 -8.61 9.22
C THR A 41 28.21 -8.18 10.09
N LYS A 42 28.55 -9.03 11.06
CA LYS A 42 29.77 -8.90 11.88
C LYS A 42 31.02 -9.39 11.16
N ALA A 43 30.91 -9.76 9.88
CA ALA A 43 32.05 -10.16 9.08
C ALA A 43 33.10 -9.02 9.03
N PRO A 44 34.41 -9.34 9.09
CA PRO A 44 35.49 -8.36 9.13
C PRO A 44 35.74 -7.76 7.74
N VAL A 45 34.73 -7.09 7.19
CA VAL A 45 34.76 -6.56 5.81
C VAL A 45 35.18 -5.08 5.75
N ALA A 46 35.77 -4.57 6.84
CA ALA A 46 36.43 -3.26 6.93
C ALA A 46 35.61 -2.06 6.40
N GLY A 47 34.28 -2.10 6.52
CA GLY A 47 33.39 -1.04 6.04
C GLY A 47 32.99 -1.15 4.56
N LEU A 48 33.41 -2.19 3.85
CA LEU A 48 33.04 -2.48 2.46
C LEU A 48 31.69 -3.17 2.33
N HIS A 49 30.83 -3.05 3.34
CA HIS A 49 29.52 -3.69 3.40
C HIS A 49 28.66 -3.39 2.16
N LYS A 50 28.54 -2.11 1.75
CA LYS A 50 27.78 -1.73 0.56
C LYS A 50 28.35 -2.31 -0.73
N PHE A 51 29.67 -2.24 -0.92
CA PHE A 51 30.34 -2.86 -2.06
C PHE A 51 30.10 -4.38 -2.11
N LEU A 52 30.10 -5.06 -0.97
CA LEU A 52 29.78 -6.48 -0.90
C LEU A 52 28.31 -6.77 -1.17
N ALA A 53 27.39 -5.88 -0.77
CA ALA A 53 25.99 -5.96 -1.15
C ALA A 53 25.83 -5.87 -2.67
N ASP A 54 26.52 -4.93 -3.34
CA ASP A 54 26.52 -4.80 -4.80
C ASP A 54 27.06 -6.05 -5.51
N VAL A 55 28.20 -6.58 -5.03
CA VAL A 55 28.77 -7.82 -5.56
C VAL A 55 27.84 -9.01 -5.34
N ALA A 56 27.21 -9.10 -4.17
CA ALA A 56 26.23 -10.13 -3.89
C ALA A 56 24.97 -9.99 -4.76
N TRP A 57 24.54 -8.76 -5.04
CA TRP A 57 23.43 -8.46 -5.94
C TRP A 57 23.74 -8.89 -7.38
N MET A 58 24.91 -8.55 -7.92
CA MET A 58 25.33 -9.01 -9.25
C MET A 58 25.33 -10.54 -9.36
N ARG A 59 25.81 -11.22 -8.32
CA ARG A 59 25.78 -12.69 -8.26
C ARG A 59 24.37 -13.24 -8.20
N PHE A 60 23.49 -12.60 -7.42
CA PHE A 60 22.07 -12.93 -7.36
C PHE A 60 21.40 -12.78 -8.73
N VAL A 61 21.59 -11.65 -9.41
CA VAL A 61 21.03 -11.41 -10.74
C VAL A 61 21.51 -12.44 -11.74
N ASN A 62 22.81 -12.76 -11.77
CA ASN A 62 23.35 -13.78 -12.67
C ASN A 62 22.81 -15.18 -12.36
N TYR A 63 22.68 -15.54 -11.08
CA TYR A 63 22.11 -16.82 -10.68
C TYR A 63 20.64 -16.92 -11.05
N ALA A 64 19.83 -15.93 -10.64
CA ALA A 64 18.40 -15.87 -10.90
C ALA A 64 18.09 -15.80 -12.41
N GLY A 65 18.88 -15.05 -13.18
CA GLY A 65 18.76 -14.98 -14.64
C GLY A 65 19.13 -16.28 -15.37
N GLY A 66 19.85 -17.20 -14.70
CA GLY A 66 20.09 -18.55 -15.19
C GLY A 66 18.97 -19.56 -14.88
N LEU A 67 17.97 -19.17 -14.08
CA LEU A 67 16.82 -20.00 -13.75
C LEU A 67 15.67 -19.73 -14.72
N SER A 68 14.90 -20.76 -15.07
CA SER A 68 13.65 -20.60 -15.82
C SER A 68 12.55 -19.95 -14.96
N THR A 69 12.46 -20.36 -13.69
CA THR A 69 11.54 -19.80 -12.69
C THR A 69 12.13 -19.98 -11.29
N ILE A 70 11.69 -19.12 -10.37
CA ILE A 70 11.97 -19.28 -8.94
C ILE A 70 10.75 -19.96 -8.30
N ASP A 71 10.97 -21.14 -7.74
CA ASP A 71 9.93 -22.03 -7.22
C ASP A 71 10.38 -22.75 -5.95
N THR A 72 9.54 -23.64 -5.42
CA THR A 72 9.79 -24.36 -4.17
C THR A 72 11.01 -25.29 -4.21
N THR A 73 11.58 -25.59 -5.38
CA THR A 73 12.77 -26.43 -5.52
C THR A 73 14.08 -25.65 -5.36
N ASN A 74 14.05 -24.34 -5.62
CA ASN A 74 15.25 -23.51 -5.66
C ASN A 74 15.19 -22.27 -4.74
N VAL A 75 14.02 -21.95 -4.18
CA VAL A 75 13.79 -20.75 -3.36
C VAL A 75 14.69 -20.65 -2.14
N ASP A 76 15.11 -21.77 -1.54
CA ASP A 76 16.02 -21.74 -0.39
C ASP A 76 17.35 -21.07 -0.74
N LYS A 77 17.90 -21.40 -1.92
CA LYS A 77 19.17 -20.82 -2.37
C LYS A 77 19.03 -19.36 -2.73
N VAL A 78 17.96 -19.03 -3.44
CA VAL A 78 17.64 -17.65 -3.83
C VAL A 78 17.45 -16.77 -2.59
N SER A 79 16.72 -17.30 -1.59
CA SER A 79 16.48 -16.63 -0.30
C SER A 79 17.75 -16.43 0.50
N GLU A 80 18.67 -17.41 0.52
CA GLU A 80 19.98 -17.27 1.15
C GLU A 80 20.77 -16.12 0.54
N MET A 81 20.79 -16.01 -0.79
CA MET A 81 21.49 -14.94 -1.50
C MET A 81 20.90 -13.57 -1.17
N LEU A 82 19.57 -13.44 -1.19
CA LEU A 82 18.86 -12.20 -0.84
C LEU A 82 19.09 -11.78 0.61
N ARG A 83 19.00 -12.72 1.56
CA ARG A 83 19.30 -12.44 2.97
C ARG A 83 20.75 -12.00 3.16
N LYS A 84 21.68 -12.55 2.39
CA LYS A 84 23.10 -12.14 2.43
C LYS A 84 23.28 -10.70 1.95
N ILE A 85 22.62 -10.30 0.86
CA ILE A 85 22.62 -8.92 0.37
C ILE A 85 22.09 -7.98 1.46
N ILE A 86 20.92 -8.29 2.02
CA ILE A 86 20.29 -7.49 3.08
C ILE A 86 21.16 -7.43 4.34
N SER A 87 21.86 -8.51 4.70
CA SER A 87 22.79 -8.51 5.82
C SER A 87 24.03 -7.63 5.61
N TYR A 88 24.38 -7.36 4.35
CA TYR A 88 25.45 -6.43 4.01
C TYR A 88 24.92 -5.00 3.93
N ASP A 89 23.73 -4.78 3.36
CA ASP A 89 23.12 -3.46 3.29
C ASP A 89 21.58 -3.56 3.46
N PRO A 90 21.06 -3.30 4.68
CA PRO A 90 19.63 -3.26 4.97
C PRO A 90 18.89 -2.14 4.25
N ASN A 91 19.58 -1.19 3.64
CA ASN A 91 19.00 -0.10 2.85
C ASN A 91 18.98 -0.40 1.35
N PHE A 92 19.45 -1.59 0.94
CA PHE A 92 19.56 -1.96 -0.46
C PHE A 92 18.17 -2.17 -1.09
N LEU A 93 17.60 -1.10 -1.62
CA LEU A 93 16.20 -1.01 -1.97
C LEU A 93 15.76 -2.06 -3.01
N GLU A 94 16.59 -2.28 -4.02
CA GLU A 94 16.35 -3.21 -5.13
C GLU A 94 16.19 -4.66 -4.63
N SER A 95 16.87 -5.01 -3.52
CA SER A 95 16.68 -6.33 -2.91
C SER A 95 15.25 -6.53 -2.45
N TYR A 96 14.60 -5.53 -1.88
CA TYR A 96 13.22 -5.63 -1.41
C TYR A 96 12.21 -5.54 -2.55
N GLN A 97 12.43 -4.64 -3.51
CA GLN A 97 11.46 -4.36 -4.57
C GLN A 97 11.46 -5.42 -5.68
N SER A 98 12.63 -5.90 -6.08
CA SER A 98 12.76 -6.88 -7.15
C SER A 98 13.19 -8.26 -6.62
N GLY A 99 14.16 -8.28 -5.71
CA GLY A 99 14.68 -9.52 -5.14
C GLY A 99 13.63 -10.29 -4.33
N ILE A 100 13.07 -9.70 -3.29
CA ILE A 100 12.09 -10.35 -2.41
C ILE A 100 10.78 -10.63 -3.14
N LEU A 101 10.38 -9.79 -4.09
CA LEU A 101 9.21 -10.07 -4.91
C LEU A 101 9.42 -11.30 -5.81
N SER A 102 10.66 -11.58 -6.25
CA SER A 102 10.96 -12.76 -7.06
C SER A 102 10.74 -14.09 -6.33
N ILE A 103 10.82 -14.11 -4.99
CA ILE A 103 10.56 -15.30 -4.19
C ILE A 103 9.10 -15.40 -3.71
N SER A 104 8.25 -14.39 -3.93
CA SER A 104 6.93 -14.32 -3.29
C SER A 104 5.99 -15.45 -3.70
N ASN A 105 6.15 -16.01 -4.90
CA ASN A 105 5.35 -17.14 -5.38
C ASN A 105 5.88 -18.50 -4.93
N ALA A 106 7.06 -18.55 -4.33
CA ALA A 106 7.71 -19.78 -3.86
C ALA A 106 7.76 -19.86 -2.33
N ASP A 107 8.07 -18.74 -1.65
CA ASP A 107 7.99 -18.61 -0.19
C ASP A 107 7.34 -17.25 0.20
N PRO A 108 6.01 -17.14 0.07
CA PRO A 108 5.29 -15.91 0.39
C PRO A 108 5.44 -15.48 1.85
N LYS A 109 5.54 -16.44 2.78
CA LYS A 109 5.65 -16.17 4.22
C LYS A 109 6.98 -15.51 4.54
N LEU A 110 8.06 -16.00 3.95
CA LEU A 110 9.37 -15.38 4.09
C LEU A 110 9.40 -14.00 3.44
N ALA A 111 8.84 -13.86 2.23
CA ALA A 111 8.80 -12.59 1.52
C ALA A 111 8.12 -11.49 2.35
N VAL A 112 6.92 -11.79 2.89
CA VAL A 112 6.20 -10.86 3.78
C VAL A 112 7.01 -10.52 5.02
N ARG A 113 7.62 -11.51 5.68
CA ARG A 113 8.44 -11.27 6.88
C ARG A 113 9.61 -10.32 6.60
N ILE A 114 10.30 -10.49 5.47
CA ILE A 114 11.42 -9.63 5.10
C ILE A 114 10.93 -8.21 4.79
N LEU A 115 9.82 -8.06 4.06
CA LEU A 115 9.23 -6.75 3.75
C LEU A 115 8.69 -6.05 5.00
N GLU A 116 8.12 -6.79 5.95
CA GLU A 116 7.66 -6.26 7.24
C GLU A 116 8.82 -5.72 8.06
N ASN A 117 9.93 -6.45 8.13
CA ASN A 117 11.15 -5.97 8.77
C ASN A 117 11.68 -4.70 8.08
N ALA A 118 11.67 -4.66 6.74
CA ALA A 118 12.08 -3.50 5.97
C ALA A 118 11.17 -2.28 6.20
N CYS A 119 9.88 -2.49 6.48
CA CYS A 119 8.97 -1.40 6.87
C CYS A 119 9.40 -0.71 8.17
N SER A 120 10.13 -1.40 9.06
CA SER A 120 10.63 -0.85 10.31
C SER A 120 12.00 -0.17 10.18
N ASN A 121 12.61 -0.19 8.97
CA ASN A 121 13.88 0.49 8.71
C ASN A 121 13.65 2.00 8.52
N GLU A 122 14.32 2.80 9.34
CA GLU A 122 14.23 4.26 9.36
C GLU A 122 14.61 4.92 8.02
N TYR A 123 15.56 4.34 7.28
CA TYR A 123 16.00 4.86 5.97
C TYR A 123 15.04 4.49 4.85
N LEU A 124 14.23 3.44 5.04
CA LEU A 124 13.22 2.99 4.09
C LEU A 124 11.82 3.48 4.46
N LYS A 125 11.67 4.29 5.51
CA LYS A 125 10.36 4.74 6.03
C LYS A 125 9.53 5.52 5.01
N ASN A 126 10.16 6.19 4.06
CA ASN A 126 9.47 6.93 2.99
C ASN A 126 9.18 6.06 1.76
N ASN A 127 9.62 4.81 1.74
CA ASN A 127 9.37 3.92 0.62
C ASN A 127 7.92 3.38 0.69
N VAL A 128 7.15 3.70 -0.36
CA VAL A 128 5.75 3.31 -0.52
C VAL A 128 5.61 1.89 -1.05
N GLN A 129 6.56 1.41 -1.84
CA GLN A 129 6.48 0.13 -2.54
C GLN A 129 6.68 -1.06 -1.60
N ILE A 130 7.57 -0.97 -0.61
CA ILE A 130 7.82 -2.05 0.36
C ILE A 130 6.52 -2.47 1.09
N PRO A 131 5.79 -1.57 1.76
CA PRO A 131 4.52 -1.93 2.38
C PRO A 131 3.48 -2.31 1.32
N PHE A 132 3.44 -1.67 0.16
CA PHE A 132 2.53 -2.10 -0.91
C PHE A 132 2.73 -3.56 -1.31
N TYR A 133 3.97 -4.02 -1.52
CA TYR A 133 4.28 -5.40 -1.88
C TYR A 133 3.93 -6.39 -0.76
N ALA A 134 4.17 -6.03 0.51
CA ALA A 134 3.75 -6.87 1.63
C ALA A 134 2.23 -7.05 1.64
N GLY A 135 1.47 -5.96 1.45
CA GLY A 135 0.02 -6.02 1.35
C GLY A 135 -0.47 -6.81 0.13
N PHE A 136 0.21 -6.65 -1.01
CA PHE A 136 -0.12 -7.35 -2.24
C PHE A 136 0.02 -8.87 -2.11
N ILE A 137 1.13 -9.33 -1.51
CA ILE A 137 1.37 -10.76 -1.26
C ILE A 137 0.29 -11.31 -0.31
N LEU A 138 0.00 -10.60 0.79
CA LEU A 138 -1.02 -11.03 1.76
C LEU A 138 -2.44 -11.02 1.19
N SER A 139 -2.73 -10.21 0.18
CA SER A 139 -4.08 -10.11 -0.40
C SER A 139 -4.47 -11.27 -1.33
N ARG A 140 -3.57 -12.23 -1.55
CA ARG A 140 -3.70 -13.25 -2.59
C ARG A 140 -3.56 -14.66 -2.04
N LYS A 141 -4.30 -15.58 -2.66
CA LYS A 141 -4.04 -17.00 -2.53
C LYS A 141 -2.84 -17.33 -3.41
N ILE A 142 -1.82 -17.95 -2.83
CA ILE A 142 -0.59 -18.33 -3.52
C ILE A 142 -0.47 -19.84 -3.42
N VAL A 143 -0.40 -20.49 -4.57
CA VAL A 143 -0.24 -21.94 -4.72
C VAL A 143 1.14 -22.26 -5.27
N ASP A 144 1.62 -23.46 -5.00
CA ASP A 144 2.90 -23.94 -5.52
C ASP A 144 2.80 -24.10 -7.05
N GLN A 145 3.74 -23.50 -7.78
CA GLN A 145 3.79 -23.59 -9.24
C GLN A 145 3.95 -25.03 -9.73
N ASN A 146 4.66 -25.85 -8.94
CA ASN A 146 4.90 -27.26 -9.26
C ASN A 146 3.78 -28.18 -8.76
N ASN A 147 2.87 -27.67 -7.93
CA ASN A 147 1.73 -28.41 -7.41
C ASN A 147 0.57 -27.45 -7.06
N PRO A 148 -0.35 -27.18 -8.00
CA PRO A 148 -1.45 -26.23 -7.79
C PRO A 148 -2.39 -26.56 -6.62
N ASP A 149 -2.46 -27.83 -6.19
CA ASP A 149 -3.25 -28.25 -5.03
C ASP A 149 -2.60 -27.86 -3.70
N LYS A 150 -1.29 -27.58 -3.71
CA LYS A 150 -0.54 -27.14 -2.53
C LYS A 150 -0.64 -25.63 -2.38
N VAL A 151 -1.48 -25.21 -1.45
CA VAL A 151 -1.56 -23.80 -1.04
C VAL A 151 -0.36 -23.42 -0.17
N LEU A 152 0.41 -22.44 -0.61
CA LEU A 152 1.56 -21.88 0.12
C LEU A 152 1.12 -20.76 1.10
N SER A 153 0.14 -19.96 0.69
CA SER A 153 -0.47 -18.93 1.53
C SER A 153 -1.92 -18.70 1.16
N GLU A 154 -2.77 -18.61 2.19
CA GLU A 154 -4.12 -18.08 2.04
C GLU A 154 -4.12 -16.55 2.19
N PRO A 155 -5.12 -15.84 1.65
CA PRO A 155 -5.23 -14.39 1.81
C PRO A 155 -5.43 -13.98 3.28
N ASP A 156 -4.62 -13.04 3.75
CA ASP A 156 -4.82 -12.29 4.98
C ASP A 156 -5.18 -10.83 4.64
N TYR A 157 -6.48 -10.58 4.46
CA TYR A 157 -6.97 -9.27 4.08
C TYR A 157 -6.81 -8.21 5.19
N ALA A 158 -6.80 -8.63 6.47
CA ALA A 158 -6.58 -7.73 7.59
C ALA A 158 -5.12 -7.26 7.64
N GLY A 159 -4.18 -8.18 7.53
CA GLY A 159 -2.76 -7.89 7.37
C GLY A 159 -2.48 -7.05 6.13
N ALA A 160 -3.07 -7.40 4.99
CA ALA A 160 -2.93 -6.63 3.75
C ALA A 160 -3.41 -5.17 3.91
N THR A 161 -4.55 -4.96 4.58
CA THR A 161 -5.10 -3.63 4.85
C THR A 161 -4.14 -2.78 5.67
N ARG A 162 -3.47 -3.36 6.68
CA ARG A 162 -2.45 -2.66 7.49
C ARG A 162 -1.31 -2.14 6.62
N PHE A 163 -0.81 -2.96 5.72
CA PHE A 163 0.29 -2.59 4.84
C PHE A 163 -0.12 -1.59 3.74
N PHE A 164 -1.28 -1.75 3.11
CA PHE A 164 -1.76 -0.76 2.15
C PHE A 164 -2.03 0.60 2.80
N ARG A 165 -2.53 0.63 4.04
CA ARG A 165 -2.65 1.86 4.82
C ARG A 165 -1.28 2.51 5.03
N MET A 166 -0.29 1.73 5.45
CA MET A 166 1.07 2.22 5.61
C MET A 166 1.64 2.80 4.30
N ALA A 167 1.40 2.14 3.17
CA ALA A 167 1.80 2.65 1.86
C ALA A 167 1.14 4.01 1.54
N ILE A 168 -0.15 4.17 1.84
CA ILE A 168 -0.86 5.44 1.65
C ILE A 168 -0.29 6.53 2.56
N GLN A 169 -0.08 6.23 3.85
CA GLN A 169 0.44 7.18 4.83
C GLN A 169 1.87 7.67 4.52
N ARG A 170 2.65 6.86 3.81
CA ARG A 170 4.01 7.22 3.35
C ARG A 170 4.02 8.05 2.07
N SER A 171 2.89 8.16 1.38
CA SER A 171 2.80 8.90 0.12
C SER A 171 2.13 10.25 0.32
N THR A 172 2.74 11.31 -0.20
CA THR A 172 2.09 12.62 -0.31
C THR A 172 0.93 12.60 -1.32
N ASN A 173 1.05 11.79 -2.38
CA ASN A 173 0.03 11.61 -3.40
C ASN A 173 -0.09 10.10 -3.73
N PRO A 174 -0.91 9.35 -2.96
CA PRO A 174 -1.00 7.90 -3.11
C PRO A 174 -1.55 7.51 -4.48
N GLU A 175 -0.88 6.58 -5.15
CA GLU A 175 -1.31 6.12 -6.47
C GLU A 175 -2.69 5.44 -6.42
N PRO A 176 -3.54 5.60 -7.46
CA PRO A 176 -4.89 5.06 -7.47
C PRO A 176 -4.98 3.55 -7.23
N TYR A 177 -3.97 2.79 -7.63
CA TYR A 177 -3.93 1.35 -7.42
C TYR A 177 -3.72 0.98 -5.94
N ILE A 178 -2.95 1.77 -5.18
CA ILE A 178 -2.70 1.52 -3.74
C ILE A 178 -4.01 1.73 -2.98
N ILE A 179 -4.71 2.83 -3.26
CA ILE A 179 -6.02 3.15 -2.68
C ILE A 179 -7.03 2.04 -3.01
N SER A 180 -7.04 1.58 -4.26
CA SER A 180 -7.96 0.54 -4.71
C SER A 180 -7.71 -0.80 -4.00
N ASN A 181 -6.44 -1.17 -3.81
CA ASN A 181 -6.08 -2.37 -3.05
C ASN A 181 -6.44 -2.26 -1.56
N TYR A 182 -6.21 -1.09 -0.94
CA TYR A 182 -6.65 -0.81 0.43
C TYR A 182 -8.15 -1.03 0.61
N ILE A 183 -8.98 -0.39 -0.24
CA ILE A 183 -10.44 -0.49 -0.17
C ILE A 183 -10.89 -1.94 -0.37
N ARG A 184 -10.36 -2.62 -1.39
CA ARG A 184 -10.73 -4.01 -1.70
C ARG A 184 -10.33 -4.97 -0.59
N SER A 185 -9.13 -4.85 -0.02
CA SER A 185 -8.71 -5.69 1.10
C SER A 185 -9.59 -5.46 2.33
N LYS A 186 -9.87 -4.20 2.67
CA LYS A 186 -10.75 -3.89 3.81
C LYS A 186 -12.18 -4.39 3.59
N ALA A 187 -12.69 -4.32 2.35
CA ALA A 187 -14.00 -4.86 1.98
C ALA A 187 -14.02 -6.40 2.06
N LYS A 188 -13.01 -7.08 1.50
CA LYS A 188 -12.88 -8.54 1.56
C LYS A 188 -12.72 -9.07 2.99
N ALA A 189 -12.05 -8.33 3.87
CA ALA A 189 -11.95 -8.66 5.29
C ALA A 189 -13.33 -8.66 5.99
N ARG A 190 -14.30 -7.86 5.51
CA ARG A 190 -15.68 -7.85 6.04
C ARG A 190 -16.53 -9.01 5.52
N GLY A 191 -16.18 -9.56 4.35
CA GLY A 191 -16.95 -10.59 3.66
C GLY A 191 -18.30 -10.10 3.12
N GLY A 192 -19.07 -11.02 2.55
CA GLY A 192 -20.38 -10.74 1.96
C GLY A 192 -20.32 -10.13 0.55
N ASP A 193 -21.38 -9.41 0.20
CA ASP A 193 -21.52 -8.74 -1.11
C ASP A 193 -20.42 -7.67 -1.32
N GLU A 194 -19.62 -7.84 -2.38
CA GLU A 194 -18.45 -6.99 -2.64
C GLU A 194 -18.84 -5.52 -2.83
N SER A 195 -19.92 -5.26 -3.58
CA SER A 195 -20.35 -3.90 -3.89
C SER A 195 -20.83 -3.15 -2.62
N HIS A 196 -21.61 -3.81 -1.78
CA HIS A 196 -21.99 -3.31 -0.45
C HIS A 196 -20.77 -3.09 0.44
N ALA A 197 -19.86 -4.06 0.52
CA ALA A 197 -18.68 -3.98 1.38
C ALA A 197 -17.77 -2.82 0.98
N ILE A 198 -17.55 -2.60 -0.32
CA ILE A 198 -16.78 -1.45 -0.83
C ILE A 198 -17.44 -0.12 -0.47
N LEU A 199 -18.76 0.01 -0.69
CA LEU A 199 -19.49 1.23 -0.30
C LEU A 199 -19.41 1.49 1.20
N SER A 200 -19.53 0.42 2.01
CA SER A 200 -19.46 0.50 3.47
C SER A 200 -18.08 0.96 3.93
N VAL A 201 -16.99 0.46 3.34
CA VAL A 201 -15.63 0.92 3.65
C VAL A 201 -15.47 2.41 3.36
N LEU A 202 -15.88 2.85 2.17
CA LEU A 202 -15.76 4.26 1.78
C LEU A 202 -16.60 5.17 2.67
N TYR A 203 -17.81 4.74 3.04
CA TYR A 203 -18.66 5.51 3.92
C TYR A 203 -18.08 5.65 5.33
N ASP A 204 -17.52 4.57 5.88
CA ASP A 204 -16.88 4.60 7.19
C ASP A 204 -15.65 5.53 7.18
N GLU A 205 -14.80 5.45 6.15
CA GLU A 205 -13.68 6.38 5.99
C GLU A 205 -14.15 7.84 5.86
N TRP A 206 -15.21 8.10 5.09
CA TRP A 206 -15.79 9.43 4.98
C TRP A 206 -16.32 9.93 6.33
N LYS A 207 -17.02 9.10 7.10
CA LYS A 207 -17.47 9.46 8.45
C LYS A 207 -16.30 9.80 9.36
N MET A 208 -15.22 9.03 9.29
CA MET A 208 -14.00 9.31 10.06
C MET A 208 -13.33 10.62 9.62
N THR A 209 -13.42 11.02 8.34
CA THR A 209 -12.93 12.35 7.90
C THR A 209 -13.76 13.52 8.48
N LYS A 210 -15.07 13.32 8.70
CA LYS A 210 -16.00 14.37 9.16
C LYS A 210 -16.16 14.41 10.70
N GLY A 211 -15.94 13.31 11.40
CA GLY A 211 -16.05 13.18 12.85
C GLY A 211 -14.84 13.75 13.60
N LYS A 212 -15.06 14.40 14.75
CA LYS A 212 -13.96 14.83 15.65
C LYS A 212 -13.16 13.59 16.07
N LYS A 213 -11.88 13.60 15.72
CA LYS A 213 -10.88 12.56 16.03
C LYS A 213 -10.90 12.22 17.52
N GLY A 214 -11.19 10.96 17.85
CA GLY A 214 -10.74 10.35 19.09
C GLY A 214 -9.38 9.67 18.86
N GLU A 215 -8.51 9.62 19.88
CA GLU A 215 -7.13 9.11 19.78
C GLU A 215 -7.02 7.66 19.25
N ILE A 216 -8.07 6.84 19.42
CA ILE A 216 -8.11 5.44 18.95
C ILE A 216 -8.40 5.36 17.43
N ALA A 217 -9.07 6.36 16.85
CA ALA A 217 -9.44 6.37 15.43
C ALA A 217 -8.25 6.65 14.50
N GLU A 218 -7.18 7.28 14.99
CA GLU A 218 -6.03 7.67 14.16
C GLU A 218 -5.19 6.48 13.67
N MET A 219 -5.19 5.36 14.40
CA MET A 219 -4.42 4.16 13.99
C MET A 219 -5.12 3.35 12.88
N GLU A 220 -6.44 3.48 12.70
CA GLU A 220 -7.21 2.72 11.71
C GLU A 220 -7.62 3.49 10.45
N PHE A 221 -7.53 4.81 10.52
CA PHE A 221 -8.00 5.75 9.52
C PHE A 221 -7.01 5.95 8.36
N CYS A 222 -7.54 6.19 7.16
CA CYS A 222 -6.73 6.54 5.99
C CYS A 222 -7.40 7.68 5.22
N GLN A 223 -6.67 8.78 4.97
CA GLN A 223 -7.19 9.87 4.15
C GLN A 223 -7.21 9.44 2.67
N ILE A 224 -8.38 9.04 2.18
CA ILE A 224 -8.60 8.65 0.79
C ILE A 224 -8.84 9.90 -0.07
N PRO A 225 -8.01 10.16 -1.11
CA PRO A 225 -8.28 11.20 -2.09
C PRO A 225 -9.58 10.97 -2.85
N ASP A 226 -10.31 12.06 -3.11
CA ASP A 226 -11.55 12.08 -3.88
C ASP A 226 -12.61 11.09 -3.38
N ILE A 227 -12.69 10.94 -2.05
CA ILE A 227 -13.56 9.94 -1.41
C ILE A 227 -15.02 10.06 -1.84
N GLU A 228 -15.55 11.28 -2.01
CA GLU A 228 -16.93 11.50 -2.44
C GLU A 228 -17.16 11.02 -3.88
N ALA A 229 -16.23 11.28 -4.80
CA ALA A 229 -16.31 10.78 -6.18
C ALA A 229 -16.23 9.24 -6.23
N ARG A 230 -15.37 8.64 -5.40
CA ARG A 230 -15.29 7.17 -5.26
C ARG A 230 -16.59 6.59 -4.69
N MET A 231 -17.20 7.27 -3.73
CA MET A 231 -18.49 6.89 -3.16
C MET A 231 -19.62 6.96 -4.18
N ILE A 232 -19.65 7.97 -5.07
CA ILE A 232 -20.65 8.04 -6.14
C ILE A 232 -20.60 6.78 -7.01
N LYS A 233 -19.39 6.36 -7.40
CA LYS A 233 -19.20 5.12 -8.16
C LYS A 233 -19.64 3.89 -7.36
N ALA A 234 -19.15 3.74 -6.13
CA ALA A 234 -19.48 2.59 -5.29
C ALA A 234 -20.98 2.48 -4.96
N THR A 235 -21.68 3.62 -4.83
CA THR A 235 -23.13 3.64 -4.59
C THR A 235 -23.90 3.17 -5.82
N ARG A 236 -23.42 3.51 -7.03
CA ARG A 236 -23.98 3.01 -8.28
C ARG A 236 -23.75 1.50 -8.42
N ASP A 237 -22.54 1.04 -8.15
CA ASP A 237 -22.18 -0.38 -8.23
C ASP A 237 -22.98 -1.21 -7.21
N ALA A 238 -23.17 -0.70 -5.99
CA ALA A 238 -24.02 -1.33 -4.97
C ALA A 238 -25.52 -1.32 -5.30
N LYS A 239 -25.98 -0.36 -6.11
CA LYS A 239 -27.37 -0.28 -6.58
C LYS A 239 -27.65 -1.24 -7.74
N TYR A 240 -26.65 -1.47 -8.58
CA TYR A 240 -26.70 -2.32 -9.76
C TYR A 240 -25.59 -3.37 -9.71
N PRO A 241 -25.57 -4.25 -8.68
CA PRO A 241 -24.50 -5.23 -8.55
C PRO A 241 -24.57 -6.27 -9.68
N THR A 242 -23.42 -6.82 -10.01
CA THR A 242 -23.28 -7.88 -11.01
C THR A 242 -22.71 -9.15 -10.38
N ASP A 243 -23.15 -10.31 -10.87
CA ASP A 243 -22.52 -11.60 -10.54
C ASP A 243 -21.16 -11.80 -11.24
N GLU A 244 -20.53 -12.95 -11.02
CA GLU A 244 -19.24 -13.31 -11.61
C GLU A 244 -19.24 -13.33 -13.15
N ASN A 245 -20.42 -13.48 -13.76
CA ASN A 245 -20.61 -13.46 -15.22
C ASN A 245 -20.98 -12.06 -15.75
N GLY A 246 -21.00 -11.04 -14.88
CA GLY A 246 -21.37 -9.67 -15.24
C GLY A 246 -22.88 -9.45 -15.38
N LYS A 247 -23.72 -10.40 -14.96
CA LYS A 247 -25.18 -10.28 -15.02
C LYS A 247 -25.69 -9.51 -13.81
N LEU A 248 -26.63 -8.59 -14.03
CA LEU A 248 -27.25 -7.82 -12.96
C LEU A 248 -28.01 -8.71 -11.98
N VAL A 249 -27.76 -8.49 -10.69
CA VAL A 249 -28.46 -9.15 -9.58
C VAL A 249 -29.16 -8.11 -8.71
N ALA A 250 -30.14 -8.56 -7.92
CA ALA A 250 -30.86 -7.66 -7.03
C ALA A 250 -29.95 -7.19 -5.89
N PRO A 251 -29.93 -5.88 -5.55
CA PRO A 251 -29.14 -5.38 -4.44
C PRO A 251 -29.65 -5.93 -3.10
N SER A 252 -28.72 -6.22 -2.19
CA SER A 252 -29.06 -6.70 -0.85
C SER A 252 -29.82 -5.65 -0.04
N ALA A 253 -30.63 -6.09 0.94
CA ALA A 253 -31.35 -5.16 1.82
C ALA A 253 -30.40 -4.22 2.60
N ASN A 254 -29.21 -4.71 2.96
CA ASN A 254 -28.18 -3.91 3.62
C ASN A 254 -27.59 -2.87 2.65
N ALA A 255 -27.36 -3.24 1.39
CA ALA A 255 -26.95 -2.29 0.35
C ALA A 255 -27.96 -1.16 0.18
N LEU A 256 -29.26 -1.46 0.08
CA LEU A 256 -30.31 -0.45 -0.07
C LEU A 256 -30.38 0.52 1.12
N LYS A 257 -30.26 -0.01 2.36
CA LYS A 257 -30.20 0.81 3.57
C LYS A 257 -28.99 1.74 3.54
N LEU A 258 -27.81 1.21 3.19
CA LEU A 258 -26.58 2.00 3.14
C LEU A 258 -26.61 3.06 2.05
N ILE A 259 -27.09 2.73 0.85
CA ILE A 259 -27.29 3.68 -0.25
C ILE A 259 -28.16 4.85 0.21
N THR A 260 -29.26 4.56 0.91
CA THR A 260 -30.16 5.59 1.44
C THR A 260 -29.46 6.52 2.44
N ALA A 261 -28.66 5.95 3.35
CA ALA A 261 -27.87 6.72 4.31
C ALA A 261 -26.83 7.60 3.59
N VAL A 262 -26.10 7.05 2.63
CA VAL A 262 -25.09 7.78 1.85
C VAL A 262 -25.72 8.91 1.03
N GLN A 263 -26.86 8.66 0.37
CA GLN A 263 -27.57 9.70 -0.38
C GLN A 263 -27.99 10.87 0.51
N LYS A 264 -28.41 10.59 1.75
CA LYS A 264 -28.83 11.61 2.71
C LYS A 264 -27.67 12.36 3.36
N GLU A 265 -26.61 11.65 3.76
CA GLU A 265 -25.52 12.23 4.56
C GLU A 265 -24.38 12.80 3.69
N VAL A 266 -24.12 12.20 2.53
CA VAL A 266 -22.96 12.55 1.68
C VAL A 266 -23.38 13.33 0.44
N PHE A 267 -24.52 12.98 -0.17
CA PHE A 267 -24.91 13.52 -1.48
C PHE A 267 -26.02 14.56 -1.44
N ALA A 268 -26.43 15.03 -0.26
CA ALA A 268 -27.52 16.01 -0.11
C ALA A 268 -27.34 17.23 -1.03
N ASP A 269 -26.10 17.70 -1.19
CA ASP A 269 -25.76 18.89 -1.99
C ASP A 269 -25.11 18.56 -3.35
N ASN A 270 -24.93 17.28 -3.69
CA ASN A 270 -24.14 16.88 -4.87
C ASN A 270 -24.92 16.89 -6.19
N HIS A 271 -26.15 17.43 -6.19
CA HIS A 271 -26.98 17.56 -7.39
C HIS A 271 -27.09 16.23 -8.18
N LEU A 272 -27.32 15.14 -7.46
CA LEU A 272 -27.45 13.79 -8.04
C LEU A 272 -28.92 13.38 -8.11
N CYS A 273 -29.28 12.63 -9.16
CA CYS A 273 -30.58 12.01 -9.25
C CYS A 273 -30.76 10.98 -8.10
N PRO A 274 -31.82 11.06 -7.28
CA PRO A 274 -32.06 10.11 -6.20
C PRO A 274 -32.33 8.68 -6.73
N ASN A 275 -32.84 8.58 -7.96
CA ASN A 275 -33.20 7.30 -8.57
C ASN A 275 -32.03 6.57 -9.23
N CYS A 276 -31.05 7.24 -9.82
CA CYS A 276 -29.95 6.56 -10.52
C CYS A 276 -28.55 7.09 -10.21
N ILE A 277 -28.44 8.08 -9.32
CA ILE A 277 -27.16 8.66 -8.85
C ILE A 277 -26.32 9.18 -10.04
N SER A 278 -27.01 9.70 -11.05
CA SER A 278 -26.39 10.43 -12.16
C SER A 278 -26.46 11.91 -11.86
N GLN A 279 -25.42 12.63 -12.23
CA GLN A 279 -25.36 14.09 -12.09
C GLN A 279 -26.52 14.72 -12.87
N THR A 280 -27.21 15.67 -12.24
CA THR A 280 -28.23 16.49 -12.91
C THR A 280 -27.63 17.83 -13.29
N HIS A 281 -28.23 18.52 -14.26
CA HIS A 281 -27.85 19.87 -14.64
C HIS A 281 -28.74 20.91 -13.94
N PRO A 282 -28.24 22.16 -13.79
CA PRO A 282 -29.07 23.27 -13.33
C PRO A 282 -30.38 23.38 -14.12
N GLY A 283 -31.51 23.43 -13.42
CA GLY A 283 -32.84 23.52 -14.05
C GLY A 283 -33.50 22.20 -14.46
N ASP A 284 -32.80 21.07 -14.34
CA ASP A 284 -33.40 19.76 -14.65
C ASP A 284 -34.59 19.47 -13.73
N LYS A 285 -35.75 19.13 -14.32
CA LYS A 285 -36.93 18.61 -13.62
C LYS A 285 -36.98 17.09 -13.62
N PHE A 286 -36.34 16.47 -14.62
CA PHE A 286 -36.24 15.03 -14.81
C PHE A 286 -34.79 14.64 -15.08
N CYS A 287 -34.38 13.48 -14.60
CA CYS A 287 -33.06 12.96 -14.86
C CYS A 287 -32.94 12.54 -16.33
N ALA A 288 -31.97 13.09 -17.05
CA ALA A 288 -31.70 12.74 -18.45
C ALA A 288 -31.39 11.24 -18.66
N ARG A 289 -30.96 10.51 -17.61
CA ARG A 289 -30.58 9.09 -17.72
C ARG A 289 -31.72 8.12 -17.44
N CYS A 290 -32.53 8.38 -16.41
CA CYS A 290 -33.59 7.43 -15.99
C CYS A 290 -35.00 7.98 -16.12
N GLY A 291 -35.18 9.24 -16.52
CA GLY A 291 -36.49 9.89 -16.67
C GLY A 291 -37.21 10.20 -15.35
N GLY A 292 -36.67 9.78 -14.19
CA GLY A 292 -37.26 10.07 -12.90
C GLY A 292 -37.19 11.54 -12.52
N GLY A 293 -38.19 12.04 -11.80
CA GLY A 293 -38.20 13.42 -11.29
C GLY A 293 -37.01 13.70 -10.37
N VAL A 294 -36.41 14.88 -10.49
CA VAL A 294 -35.25 15.31 -9.69
C VAL A 294 -35.50 16.67 -9.04
N PRO A 295 -34.91 16.95 -7.86
CA PRO A 295 -34.95 18.28 -7.28
C PRO A 295 -34.27 19.30 -8.20
N VAL A 296 -35.00 20.37 -8.54
CA VAL A 296 -34.49 21.46 -9.38
C VAL A 296 -33.50 22.29 -8.55
N TRP A 297 -32.32 22.56 -9.10
CA TRP A 297 -31.29 23.38 -8.50
C TRP A 297 -30.70 24.35 -9.53
N GLY A 298 -29.97 25.38 -9.07
CA GLY A 298 -29.33 26.35 -9.97
C GLY A 298 -30.32 27.18 -10.80
N VAL A 299 -31.52 27.44 -10.27
CA VAL A 299 -32.55 28.26 -10.92
C VAL A 299 -32.89 29.44 -10.03
N CYS A 300 -32.94 30.63 -10.63
CA CYS A 300 -33.39 31.84 -9.95
C CYS A 300 -34.89 31.75 -9.61
N SER A 301 -35.34 32.51 -8.61
CA SER A 301 -36.78 32.71 -8.34
C SER A 301 -37.62 33.13 -9.56
N CYS A 302 -37.01 33.71 -10.60
CA CYS A 302 -37.68 34.05 -11.86
C CYS A 302 -37.75 32.90 -12.88
N GLY A 303 -37.26 31.71 -12.55
CA GLY A 303 -37.23 30.53 -13.43
C GLY A 303 -36.04 30.45 -14.40
N ALA A 304 -35.14 31.43 -14.42
CA ALA A 304 -33.95 31.41 -15.26
C ALA A 304 -32.85 30.53 -14.64
N VAL A 305 -32.21 29.70 -15.46
CA VAL A 305 -31.04 28.90 -15.05
C VAL A 305 -29.86 29.83 -14.80
N LEU A 306 -29.25 29.67 -13.63
CA LEU A 306 -28.07 30.42 -13.21
C LEU A 306 -26.82 29.84 -13.88
N LYS A 307 -25.92 30.70 -14.33
CA LYS A 307 -24.58 30.27 -14.74
C LYS A 307 -23.75 29.96 -13.49
N ASP A 308 -22.85 28.99 -13.59
CA ASP A 308 -21.95 28.64 -12.49
C ASP A 308 -21.18 29.87 -11.98
N GLY A 309 -21.24 30.11 -10.67
CA GLY A 309 -20.60 31.25 -10.02
C GLY A 309 -21.28 32.61 -10.26
N ALA A 310 -22.45 32.67 -10.89
CA ALA A 310 -23.14 33.94 -11.16
C ALA A 310 -23.67 34.59 -9.88
N THR A 311 -23.15 35.77 -9.55
CA THR A 311 -23.64 36.60 -8.43
C THR A 311 -25.01 37.23 -8.72
N PHE A 312 -25.35 37.41 -9.99
CA PHE A 312 -26.60 38.01 -10.44
C PHE A 312 -27.27 37.13 -11.51
N CYS A 313 -28.59 37.02 -11.45
CA CYS A 313 -29.38 36.31 -12.44
C CYS A 313 -29.38 37.07 -13.78
N SER A 314 -29.00 36.41 -14.87
CA SER A 314 -29.01 36.99 -16.22
C SER A 314 -30.42 37.34 -16.72
N GLY A 315 -31.45 36.62 -16.25
CA GLY A 315 -32.83 36.86 -16.66
C GLY A 315 -33.52 38.07 -15.98
N CYS A 316 -33.29 38.30 -14.68
CA CYS A 316 -34.00 39.33 -13.92
C CYS A 316 -33.10 40.31 -13.15
N GLY A 317 -31.77 40.17 -13.24
CA GLY A 317 -30.80 41.03 -12.54
C GLY A 317 -30.71 40.83 -11.03
N LYS A 318 -31.50 39.93 -10.44
CA LYS A 318 -31.54 39.72 -8.98
C LYS A 318 -30.28 39.02 -8.48
N LYS A 319 -29.72 39.50 -7.37
CA LYS A 319 -28.58 38.87 -6.69
C LYS A 319 -28.96 37.47 -6.15
N GLN A 320 -28.07 36.49 -6.32
CA GLN A 320 -28.24 35.10 -5.85
C GLN A 320 -27.49 34.85 -4.54
#